data_AF-A0A950KXX9-F1
#
_entry.id   AF-A0A950KXX9-F1
#
_cell.length_a   1.000
_cell.length_b   1.000
_cell.length_c   1.000
_cell.angle_alpha   90.00
_cell.angle_beta   90.00
_cell.angle_gamma   90.00
#
_symmetry.space_group_name_H-M   'P 1'
#
loop_
_entity.id
_entity.type
_entity.pdbx_description
1 polymer ?
#
loop_
_entity_poly.entity_id
_entity_poly.type
_entity_poly.pdbx_seq_one_letter_code
_entity_poly.pdbx_strand_id
1 'polypeptide(L)'
;MYTLDNLLDELRQALADSDLAAVADVVRRAIREEPMVSQAGSSQSLHSEPGLTVLHTVVNPGFASPPHNHRTWAVIGVYEGQEDNTFYRLVDGSRRIEEIGR
;
A
#
# COMPACT_ATOMS: atom_id res chain seq x y z
N MET A 1 -6.08 22.19 2.86
CA MET A 1 -6.73 20.88 3.06
C MET A 1 -6.16 19.97 2.00
N TYR A 2 -5.47 18.90 2.38
CA TYR A 2 -4.92 17.95 1.43
C TYR A 2 -6.06 17.08 0.87
N THR A 3 -6.14 16.93 -0.45
CA THR A 3 -7.21 16.18 -1.12
C THR A 3 -6.68 14.94 -1.82
N LEU A 4 -7.60 14.06 -2.25
CA LEU A 4 -7.23 12.94 -3.13
C LEU A 4 -6.56 13.43 -4.42
N ASP A 5 -7.03 14.53 -5.01
CA ASP A 5 -6.41 15.10 -6.22
C ASP A 5 -4.96 15.53 -5.97
N ASN A 6 -4.67 16.14 -4.81
CA ASN A 6 -3.28 16.47 -4.44
C ASN A 6 -2.41 15.21 -4.35
N LEU A 7 -2.92 14.14 -3.72
CA LEU A 7 -2.22 12.87 -3.67
C LEU A 7 -1.96 12.28 -5.06
N LEU A 8 -2.97 12.26 -5.92
CA LEU A 8 -2.84 11.69 -7.26
C LEU A 8 -1.81 12.44 -8.11
N ASP A 9 -1.79 13.77 -8.03
CA ASP A 9 -0.82 14.58 -8.77
C ASP A 9 0.61 14.34 -8.30
N GLU A 10 0.83 14.26 -6.98
CA GLU A 10 2.15 13.95 -6.42
C GLU A 10 2.61 12.52 -6.75
N LEU A 11 1.71 11.53 -6.68
CA LEU A 11 2.02 10.15 -7.04
C LEU A 11 2.38 10.02 -8.53
N ARG A 12 1.64 10.69 -9.42
CA ARG A 12 1.94 10.69 -10.86
C ARG A 12 3.31 11.31 -11.15
N GLN A 13 3.66 12.40 -10.47
CA GLN A 13 4.98 13.01 -10.59
C GLN A 13 6.08 12.07 -10.12
N ALA A 14 5.92 11.43 -8.95
CA ALA A 14 6.89 10.47 -8.44
C ALA A 14 7.04 9.23 -9.36
N LEU A 15 5.95 8.78 -9.98
CA LEU A 15 5.95 7.65 -10.90
C LEU A 15 6.58 7.97 -12.27
N ALA A 16 6.58 9.23 -12.70
CA ALA A 16 7.19 9.63 -13.97
C ALA A 16 8.68 9.27 -14.04
N ASP A 17 9.37 9.33 -12.89
CA ASP A 17 10.78 8.97 -12.76
C ASP A 17 10.99 7.48 -12.37
N SER A 18 9.91 6.71 -12.24
CA SER A 18 9.93 5.31 -11.76
C SER A 18 10.61 5.13 -10.39
N ASP A 19 10.61 6.17 -9.55
CA ASP A 19 11.26 6.16 -8.25
C ASP A 19 10.27 5.75 -7.15
N LEU A 20 10.33 4.48 -6.74
CA LEU A 20 9.48 3.96 -5.66
C LEU A 20 9.79 4.58 -4.30
N ALA A 21 11.00 5.12 -4.08
CA ALA A 21 11.31 5.84 -2.85
C ALA A 21 10.56 7.18 -2.80
N ALA A 22 10.52 7.90 -3.93
CA ALA A 22 9.71 9.12 -4.05
C ALA A 22 8.22 8.83 -3.84
N VAL A 23 7.70 7.73 -4.40
CA VAL A 23 6.31 7.28 -4.16
C VAL A 23 6.08 7.01 -2.67
N ALA A 24 7.01 6.32 -1.99
CA ALA A 24 6.91 6.06 -0.55
C ALA A 24 6.91 7.35 0.29
N ASP A 25 7.67 8.36 -0.11
CA ASP A 25 7.70 9.66 0.58
C ASP A 25 6.42 10.46 0.39
N VAL A 26 5.80 10.41 -0.80
CA VAL A 26 4.45 10.95 -1.03
C VAL A 26 3.44 10.28 -0.11
N VAL A 27 3.40 8.94 -0.09
CA VAL A 27 2.47 8.18 0.76
C VAL A 27 2.70 8.51 2.24
N ARG A 28 3.96 8.54 2.70
CA ARG A 28 4.32 8.87 4.09
C ARG A 28 3.82 10.25 4.52
N ARG A 29 3.85 11.25 3.63
CA ARG A 29 3.29 12.58 3.93
C ARG A 29 1.76 12.54 3.94
N ALA A 30 1.15 11.92 2.94
CA ALA A 30 -0.30 11.86 2.78
C ALA A 30 -1.01 11.20 3.97
N ILE A 31 -0.45 10.12 4.53
CA ILE A 31 -1.05 9.42 5.68
C ILE A 31 -1.01 10.22 6.99
N ARG A 32 -0.30 11.35 7.04
CA ARG A 32 -0.29 12.27 8.18
C ARG A 32 -1.37 13.35 8.09
N GLU A 33 -2.03 13.45 6.95
CA GLU A 33 -3.06 14.47 6.69
C GLU A 33 -4.45 13.91 7.00
N GLU A 34 -5.11 14.51 8.00
CA GLU A 34 -6.43 14.14 8.57
C GLU A 34 -7.60 13.86 7.58
N PRO A 35 -7.76 14.55 6.43
CA PRO A 35 -8.96 14.36 5.61
C PRO A 35 -8.96 13.09 4.74
N MET A 36 -7.83 12.39 4.56
CA MET A 36 -7.80 11.13 3.80
C MET A 36 -8.26 9.92 4.62
N VAL A 37 -8.25 10.06 5.95
CA VAL A 37 -8.39 8.97 6.92
C VAL A 37 -9.84 8.75 7.37
N SER A 38 -10.66 9.81 7.37
CA SER A 38 -11.96 9.81 8.09
C SER A 38 -13.19 9.41 7.27
N GLN A 39 -13.09 9.22 5.95
CA GLN A 39 -14.27 8.96 5.10
C GLN A 39 -14.64 7.48 4.92
N ALA A 40 -13.86 6.54 5.43
CA ALA A 40 -13.93 5.17 4.99
C ALA A 40 -13.98 4.20 6.18
N GLY A 41 -15.19 3.93 6.68
CA GLY A 41 -15.43 2.84 7.64
C GLY A 41 -15.28 1.44 7.03
N SER A 42 -14.87 1.34 5.76
CA SER A 42 -14.70 0.10 5.01
C SER A 42 -13.69 0.29 3.88
N SER A 43 -13.00 -0.79 3.50
CA SER A 43 -12.08 -0.80 2.38
C SER A 43 -12.76 -0.38 1.06
N GLN A 44 -12.11 0.48 0.28
CA GLN A 44 -12.60 0.95 -1.01
C GLN A 44 -11.47 1.36 -1.95
N SER A 45 -11.74 1.28 -3.26
CA SER A 45 -10.87 1.86 -4.28
C SER A 45 -11.12 3.37 -4.34
N LEU A 46 -10.11 4.17 -3.99
CA LEU A 46 -10.19 5.63 -4.08
C LEU A 46 -9.94 6.13 -5.50
N HIS A 47 -9.03 5.47 -6.23
CA HIS A 47 -8.69 5.81 -7.61
C HIS A 47 -8.17 4.58 -8.36
N SER A 48 -8.41 4.53 -9.67
CA SER A 48 -7.88 3.48 -10.54
C SER A 48 -7.65 4.01 -11.96
N GLU A 49 -6.41 3.89 -12.43
CA GLU A 49 -6.01 4.17 -13.80
C GLU A 49 -4.88 3.20 -14.22
N PRO A 50 -4.57 3.07 -15.53
CA PRO A 50 -3.43 2.27 -15.97
C PRO A 50 -2.13 2.74 -15.29
N GLY A 51 -1.50 1.83 -14.54
CA GLY A 51 -0.24 2.10 -13.85
C GLY A 51 -0.35 2.69 -12.45
N LEU A 52 -1.54 3.08 -11.97
CA LEU A 52 -1.74 3.60 -10.61
C LEU A 52 -3.12 3.22 -10.06
N THR A 53 -3.14 2.59 -8.90
CA THR A 53 -4.37 2.34 -8.12
C THR A 53 -4.12 2.76 -6.68
N VAL A 54 -5.06 3.52 -6.10
CA VAL A 54 -5.02 3.94 -4.70
C VAL A 54 -6.17 3.27 -3.96
N LEU A 55 -5.82 2.45 -2.97
CA LEU A 55 -6.77 1.72 -2.14
C LEU A 55 -6.76 2.27 -0.73
N HIS A 56 -7.94 2.47 -0.17
CA HIS A 56 -8.13 2.57 1.27
C HIS A 56 -8.52 1.20 1.79
N THR A 57 -7.81 0.69 2.80
CA THR A 57 -8.02 -0.66 3.33
C THR A 57 -8.21 -0.61 4.84
N VAL A 58 -9.27 -1.25 5.32
CA VAL A 58 -9.54 -1.49 6.73
C VAL A 58 -9.43 -2.98 7.00
N VAL A 59 -8.58 -3.36 7.95
CA VAL A 59 -8.43 -4.73 8.44
C VAL A 59 -8.86 -4.81 9.90
N ASN A 60 -9.61 -5.84 10.24
CA ASN A 60 -10.04 -6.07 11.62
C ASN A 60 -8.88 -6.64 12.46
N PRO A 61 -8.85 -6.39 13.79
CA PRO A 61 -7.87 -7.01 14.68
C PRO A 61 -7.81 -8.53 14.53
N GLY A 62 -6.60 -9.07 14.40
CA GLY A 62 -6.35 -10.50 14.23
C GLY A 62 -6.55 -11.04 12.80
N PHE A 63 -6.88 -10.17 11.83
CA PHE A 63 -6.86 -10.55 10.43
C PHE A 63 -5.44 -10.92 9.97
N ALA A 64 -5.31 -12.03 9.26
CA ALA A 64 -4.06 -12.46 8.63
C ALA A 64 -4.35 -12.89 7.18
N SER A 65 -3.65 -12.26 6.23
CA SER A 65 -3.75 -12.65 4.82
C SER A 65 -2.92 -13.91 4.55
N PRO A 66 -3.34 -14.79 3.62
CA PRO A 66 -2.49 -15.90 3.19
C PRO A 66 -1.24 -15.36 2.48
N PRO A 67 -0.10 -16.07 2.51
CA PRO A 67 1.08 -15.68 1.73
C PRO A 67 0.74 -15.50 0.26
N HIS A 68 1.08 -14.35 -0.32
CA HIS A 68 0.75 -13.99 -1.69
C HIS A 68 1.84 -13.12 -2.32
N ASN A 69 1.75 -12.89 -3.64
CA ASN A 69 2.58 -11.94 -4.35
C ASN A 69 1.70 -10.89 -5.04
N HIS A 70 2.22 -9.67 -5.16
CA HIS A 70 1.49 -8.55 -5.76
C HIS A 70 1.56 -8.57 -7.29
N ARG A 71 2.61 -9.19 -7.86
CA ARG A 71 2.90 -9.21 -9.32
C ARG A 71 3.04 -7.82 -9.95
N THR A 72 3.21 -6.80 -9.12
CA THR A 72 3.53 -5.40 -9.42
C THR A 72 4.23 -4.81 -8.18
N TRP A 73 4.72 -3.59 -8.28
CA TRP A 73 5.15 -2.81 -7.12
C TRP A 73 3.94 -2.42 -6.26
N ALA A 74 4.18 -2.24 -4.95
CA ALA A 74 3.18 -1.75 -4.01
C ALA A 74 3.88 -0.92 -2.92
N VAL A 75 3.22 0.15 -2.48
CA VAL A 75 3.64 0.97 -1.33
C VAL A 75 2.46 0.99 -0.35
N ILE A 76 2.71 0.55 0.89
CA ILE A 76 1.70 0.43 1.94
C ILE A 76 2.00 1.46 3.02
N GLY A 77 1.02 2.31 3.33
CA GLY A 77 1.09 3.31 4.39
C GLY A 77 0.07 3.03 5.49
N VAL A 78 0.53 2.72 6.70
CA VAL A 78 -0.33 2.51 7.88
C VAL A 78 -0.52 3.85 8.58
N TYR A 79 -1.75 4.38 8.56
CA TYR A 79 -2.08 5.67 9.18
C TYR A 79 -2.68 5.52 10.58
N GLU A 80 -3.33 4.38 10.88
CA GLU A 80 -3.92 4.06 12.16
C GLU A 80 -3.74 2.57 12.46
N GLY A 81 -3.48 2.23 13.73
CA GLY A 81 -3.21 0.86 14.15
C GLY A 81 -1.80 0.39 13.81
N GLN A 82 -1.68 -0.90 13.48
CA GLN A 82 -0.42 -1.57 13.18
C GLN A 82 -0.66 -2.70 12.17
N GLU A 83 0.31 -2.92 11.30
CA GLU A 83 0.38 -4.08 10.42
C GLU A 83 1.71 -4.81 10.68
N ASP A 84 1.64 -6.12 10.92
CA ASP A 84 2.81 -6.98 11.00
C ASP A 84 2.97 -7.71 9.67
N ASN A 85 4.16 -7.64 9.09
CA ASN A 85 4.48 -8.34 7.86
C ASN A 85 5.28 -9.61 8.13
N THR A 86 5.06 -10.63 7.30
CA THR A 86 5.88 -11.84 7.30
C THR A 86 6.26 -12.13 5.85
N PHE A 87 7.55 -12.19 5.59
CA PHE A 87 8.10 -12.38 4.26
C PHE A 87 8.37 -13.84 3.99
N TYR A 88 8.04 -14.27 2.77
CA TYR A 88 8.20 -15.65 2.33
C TYR A 88 9.03 -15.71 1.06
N ARG A 89 9.68 -16.85 0.84
CA ARG A 89 10.36 -17.20 -0.42
C ARG A 89 9.87 -18.54 -0.93
N LEU A 90 9.88 -18.72 -2.24
CA LEU A 90 9.71 -20.03 -2.87
C LEU A 90 10.94 -20.90 -2.59
N VAL A 91 10.70 -22.16 -2.24
CA VAL A 91 11.75 -23.17 -2.16
C VAL A 91 12.03 -23.69 -3.58
N ASP A 92 13.28 -23.56 -4.03
CA ASP A 92 13.71 -23.85 -5.40
C ASP A 92 13.17 -25.19 -5.94
N GLY A 93 12.68 -25.14 -7.18
CA GLY A 93 12.15 -26.32 -7.89
C GLY A 93 10.82 -26.87 -7.33
N SER A 94 10.15 -26.16 -6.41
CA SER A 94 8.90 -26.61 -5.80
C SER A 94 7.82 -25.53 -5.76
N ARG A 95 6.59 -25.90 -5.34
CA ARG A 95 5.50 -24.96 -5.00
C ARG A 95 5.42 -24.67 -3.49
N ARG A 96 6.46 -25.03 -2.73
CA ARG A 96 6.53 -24.79 -1.29
C ARG A 96 7.09 -23.40 -1.03
N ILE A 97 6.68 -22.82 0.10
CA ILE A 97 7.19 -21.56 0.62
C ILE A 97 7.83 -21.76 1.98
N GLU A 98 8.79 -20.91 2.31
CA GLU A 98 9.40 -20.80 3.64
C GLU A 98 9.39 -19.35 4.12
N GLU A 99 9.21 -19.15 5.43
CA GLU A 99 9.31 -17.83 6.08
C GLU A 99 10.79 -17.40 6.13
N ILE A 100 11.05 -16.16 5.74
CA ILE A 100 12.40 -15.58 5.68
C ILE A 100 12.57 -14.35 6.57
N GLY A 101 11.50 -13.89 7.22
CA GLY A 101 11.57 -12.77 8.17
C GLY A 101 10.21 -12.15 8.47
N ARG A 102 10.22 -11.25 9.45
CA ARG A 102 9.11 -10.35 9.81
C ARG A 102 9.61 -8.92 9.83
#